data_AF-A0A9P1D7D1-F1
#
_entry.id   AF-A0A9P1D7D1-F1
#
_cell.length_a   1.000
_cell.length_b   1.000
_cell.length_c   1.000
_cell.angle_alpha   90.00
_cell.angle_beta   90.00
_cell.angle_gamma   90.00
#
_symmetry.space_group_name_H-M   'P 1'
#
loop_
_entity.id
_entity.type
_entity.pdbx_description
1 polymer ?
#
loop_
_entity_poly.entity_id
_entity_poly.type
_entity_poly.pdbx_seq_one_letter_code
_entity_poly.pdbx_strand_id
1 'polypeptide(L)'
;MMERNEEMPKLLIFDLDQTLWAFDAAQPRFQTPHRLAPEGVQCQAAVAKPFKEAAEIVRHLKGSGQRLAVASANSQEKVCASLLQHMGFLQDRAGFGGIEKSIMAIYPGSKTAHFKQIADGSGLEFREMLFFDDRALNVRAAQKLGIVAHQVSSLDGLTWKDFSAGLDAWRAQRRSSLAMSKWLRPKVTTPAGLESAAEAPPVVDLLVEADEPRPAPPGAGAVDVIDLCQ
;
A
#
# COMPACT_ATOMS: atom_id res chain seq x y z
N MET A 1 7.90 -24.21 -1.51
CA MET A 1 6.65 -24.13 -2.30
C MET A 1 5.54 -23.70 -1.35
N MET A 2 5.03 -22.47 -1.48
CA MET A 2 3.77 -22.08 -0.84
C MET A 2 2.69 -22.19 -1.91
N GLU A 3 1.77 -23.14 -1.74
CA GLU A 3 0.59 -23.29 -2.59
C GLU A 3 -0.64 -22.59 -1.98
N ARG A 4 -1.50 -22.10 -2.88
CA ARG A 4 -2.90 -21.64 -2.71
C ARG A 4 -3.13 -20.25 -2.11
N ASN A 5 -3.39 -19.27 -3.00
CA ASN A 5 -4.39 -18.21 -2.86
C ASN A 5 -4.70 -17.71 -1.43
N GLU A 6 -3.66 -17.44 -0.63
CA GLU A 6 -3.87 -16.93 0.72
C GLU A 6 -4.12 -15.43 0.64
N GLU A 7 -5.24 -15.02 1.24
CA GLU A 7 -5.68 -13.64 1.20
C GLU A 7 -4.65 -12.71 1.86
N MET A 8 -4.37 -11.59 1.19
CA MET A 8 -3.39 -10.58 1.60
C MET A 8 -4.08 -9.26 1.98
N PRO A 9 -3.53 -8.50 2.95
CA PRO A 9 -3.90 -7.11 3.16
C PRO A 9 -3.81 -6.32 1.85
N LYS A 10 -4.73 -5.38 1.63
CA LYS A 10 -4.64 -4.50 0.45
C LYS A 10 -3.50 -3.50 0.56
N LEU A 11 -3.07 -3.21 1.79
CA LEU A 11 -1.93 -2.34 2.08
C LEU A 11 -1.16 -2.86 3.30
N LEU A 12 0.15 -2.98 3.14
CA LEU A 12 1.08 -3.21 4.24
C LEU A 12 1.75 -1.89 4.62
N ILE A 13 1.81 -1.60 5.92
CA ILE A 13 2.38 -0.37 6.44
C ILE A 13 3.54 -0.74 7.37
N PHE A 14 4.68 -0.10 7.20
CA PHE A 14 5.86 -0.30 8.04
C PHE A 14 6.25 1.00 8.74
N ASP A 15 6.65 0.90 10.01
CA ASP A 15 7.55 1.90 10.59
C ASP A 15 8.96 1.79 9.98
N LEU A 16 9.87 2.70 10.33
CA LEU A 16 11.21 2.80 9.75
C LEU A 16 12.30 2.43 10.76
N ASP A 17 12.59 3.34 11.69
CA ASP A 17 13.66 3.17 12.66
C ASP A 17 13.33 2.00 13.61
N GLN A 18 14.30 1.09 13.82
CA GLN A 18 14.13 -0.17 14.56
C GLN A 18 13.09 -1.16 14.00
N THR A 19 12.52 -0.88 12.82
CA THR A 19 11.62 -1.80 12.12
C THR A 19 12.23 -2.31 10.81
N LEU A 20 12.61 -1.40 9.91
CA LEU A 20 13.30 -1.75 8.66
C LEU A 20 14.82 -1.69 8.79
N TRP A 21 15.34 -0.87 9.71
CA TRP A 21 16.78 -0.71 9.95
C TRP A 21 17.10 -0.44 11.42
N ALA A 22 18.32 -0.76 11.85
CA ALA A 22 18.75 -0.75 13.25
C ALA A 22 19.23 0.62 13.79
N PHE A 23 18.84 1.72 13.15
CA PHE A 23 19.36 3.05 13.45
C PHE A 23 18.28 4.13 13.40
N ASP A 24 18.58 5.28 13.99
CA ASP A 24 17.75 6.48 13.85
C ASP A 24 18.28 7.32 12.68
N ALA A 25 17.50 7.40 11.61
CA ALA A 25 17.84 8.15 10.41
C ALA A 25 17.94 9.69 10.64
N ALA A 26 17.49 10.20 11.80
CA ALA A 26 17.64 11.60 12.15
C ALA A 26 19.06 11.98 12.59
N GLN A 27 19.91 10.99 12.91
CA GLN A 27 21.29 11.28 13.32
C GLN A 27 22.10 11.88 12.16
N PRO A 28 22.94 12.91 12.41
CA PRO A 28 23.68 13.62 11.37
C PRO A 28 24.52 12.72 10.45
N ARG A 29 25.04 11.60 10.97
CA ARG A 29 25.86 10.66 10.20
C ARG A 29 25.15 9.99 9.02
N PHE A 30 23.81 9.98 9.03
CA PHE A 30 22.97 9.42 7.97
C PHE A 30 22.46 10.46 6.98
N GLN A 31 22.96 11.70 7.01
CA GLN A 31 22.55 12.70 6.02
C GLN A 31 23.10 12.42 4.62
N THR A 32 22.50 13.10 3.65
CA THR A 32 22.86 13.08 2.22
C THR A 32 24.24 13.71 1.96
N PRO A 33 24.89 13.45 0.81
CA PRO A 33 24.42 12.64 -0.32
C PRO A 33 24.41 11.14 0.01
N HIS A 34 23.36 10.46 -0.44
CA HIS A 34 23.31 9.00 -0.41
C HIS A 34 23.83 8.41 -1.71
N ARG A 35 24.49 7.25 -1.61
CA ARG A 35 24.92 6.46 -2.75
C ARG A 35 24.82 4.98 -2.42
N LEU A 36 24.26 4.18 -3.32
CA LEU A 36 24.28 2.73 -3.17
C LEU A 36 25.71 2.20 -3.43
N ALA A 37 26.21 1.37 -2.53
CA ALA A 37 27.48 0.67 -2.62
C ALA A 37 27.31 -0.82 -2.21
N PRO A 38 28.29 -1.70 -2.48
CA PRO A 38 28.20 -3.12 -2.11
C PRO A 38 27.91 -3.36 -0.62
N GLU A 39 28.44 -2.50 0.23
CA GLU A 39 28.25 -2.49 1.67
C GLU A 39 26.95 -1.81 2.12
N GLY A 40 26.05 -1.38 1.23
CA GLY A 40 24.81 -0.69 1.61
C GLY A 40 24.80 0.77 1.17
N VAL A 41 23.92 1.57 1.75
CA VAL A 41 23.77 2.98 1.36
C VAL A 41 24.81 3.82 2.10
N GLN A 42 25.81 4.30 1.37
CA GLN A 42 26.79 5.27 1.86
C GLN A 42 26.09 6.59 2.15
N CYS A 43 26.28 7.09 3.37
CA CYS A 43 25.77 8.37 3.88
C CYS A 43 26.94 9.29 4.24
N GLN A 44 26.66 10.46 4.84
CA GLN A 44 27.68 11.44 5.18
C GLN A 44 28.85 10.88 6.02
N ALA A 45 28.55 10.07 7.05
CA ALA A 45 29.57 9.51 7.95
C ALA A 45 29.20 8.11 8.46
N ALA A 46 28.34 7.41 7.74
CA ALA A 46 27.87 6.08 8.10
C ALA A 46 27.45 5.28 6.86
N VAL A 47 27.31 3.97 7.05
CA VAL A 47 26.71 3.08 6.06
C VAL A 47 25.36 2.61 6.60
N ALA A 48 24.30 2.96 5.89
CA ALA A 48 22.95 2.55 6.21
C ALA A 48 22.64 1.19 5.58
N LYS A 49 22.27 0.22 6.43
CA LYS A 49 21.81 -1.11 6.02
C LYS A 49 20.46 -1.40 6.67
N PRO A 50 19.48 -1.93 5.91
CA PRO A 50 18.29 -2.50 6.52
C PRO A 50 18.64 -3.79 7.27
N PHE A 51 17.75 -4.22 8.17
CA PHE A 51 17.76 -5.59 8.66
C PHE A 51 17.64 -6.55 7.47
N LYS A 52 18.36 -7.68 7.54
CA LYS A 52 18.46 -8.63 6.42
C LYS A 52 17.07 -9.13 6.00
N GLU A 53 16.29 -9.65 6.96
CA GLU A 53 14.97 -10.20 6.68
C GLU A 53 13.97 -9.11 6.29
N ALA A 54 13.99 -7.94 6.94
CA ALA A 54 13.16 -6.80 6.53
C ALA A 54 13.38 -6.44 5.05
N ALA A 55 14.64 -6.43 4.59
CA ALA A 55 14.98 -6.15 3.21
C ALA A 55 14.52 -7.26 2.25
N GLU A 56 14.60 -8.52 2.65
CA GLU A 56 14.08 -9.66 1.88
C GLU A 56 12.56 -9.59 1.75
N ILE A 57 11.86 -9.31 2.85
CA ILE A 57 10.39 -9.16 2.90
C ILE A 57 9.93 -8.02 2.00
N VAL A 58 10.50 -6.81 2.15
CA VAL A 58 10.09 -5.65 1.33
C VAL A 58 10.34 -5.91 -0.15
N ARG A 59 11.45 -6.53 -0.53
CA ARG A 59 11.74 -6.89 -1.93
C ARG A 59 10.81 -7.98 -2.46
N HIS A 60 10.50 -8.98 -1.64
CA HIS A 60 9.54 -10.03 -2.00
C HIS A 60 8.15 -9.43 -2.28
N LEU A 61 7.68 -8.56 -1.38
CA LEU A 61 6.38 -7.88 -1.52
C LEU A 61 6.35 -6.92 -2.72
N LYS A 62 7.46 -6.19 -2.95
CA LYS A 62 7.61 -5.36 -4.14
C LYS A 62 7.52 -6.21 -5.42
N GLY A 63 8.19 -7.36 -5.46
CA GLY A 63 8.17 -8.30 -6.58
C GLY A 63 6.82 -8.98 -6.81
N SER A 64 6.00 -9.13 -5.77
CA SER A 64 4.63 -9.70 -5.88
C SER A 64 3.55 -8.67 -6.25
N GLY A 65 3.91 -7.40 -6.45
CA GLY A 65 2.95 -6.35 -6.78
C GLY A 65 2.19 -5.78 -5.58
N GLN A 66 2.61 -6.11 -4.35
CA GLN A 66 1.92 -5.66 -3.15
C GLN A 66 2.14 -4.15 -2.92
N ARG A 67 1.05 -3.45 -2.61
CA ARG A 67 1.06 -2.04 -2.21
C ARG A 67 1.62 -1.89 -0.80
N LEU A 68 2.61 -1.01 -0.62
CA LEU A 68 3.25 -0.74 0.67
C LEU A 68 3.21 0.76 0.97
N ALA A 69 3.12 1.10 2.25
CA ALA A 69 3.30 2.46 2.77
C ALA A 69 4.25 2.47 3.96
N VAL A 70 4.69 3.66 4.36
CA VAL A 70 5.45 3.86 5.60
C VAL A 70 4.77 4.90 6.48
N ALA A 71 4.74 4.63 7.78
CA ALA A 71 4.28 5.56 8.80
C ALA A 71 5.44 5.73 9.78
N SER A 72 6.09 6.90 9.83
CA SER A 72 7.26 7.14 10.69
C SER A 72 7.18 8.51 11.35
N ALA A 73 7.58 8.55 12.63
CA ALA A 73 7.69 9.79 13.39
C ALA A 73 9.03 10.53 13.18
N ASN A 74 9.88 10.05 12.28
CA ASN A 74 11.17 10.67 12.00
C ASN A 74 10.99 12.08 11.42
N SER A 75 11.84 13.02 11.87
CA SER A 75 11.80 14.42 11.43
C SER A 75 12.50 14.67 10.09
N GLN A 76 13.28 13.70 9.59
CA GLN A 76 14.08 13.83 8.38
C GLN A 76 13.43 13.11 7.19
N GLU A 77 12.25 13.57 6.77
CA GLU A 77 11.50 13.00 5.64
C GLU A 77 12.37 12.77 4.40
N LYS A 78 13.14 13.79 3.99
CA LYS A 78 14.00 13.73 2.79
C LYS A 78 15.12 12.70 2.93
N VAL A 79 15.67 12.53 4.12
CA VAL A 79 16.72 11.53 4.40
C VAL A 79 16.12 10.14 4.30
N CYS A 80 15.01 9.88 5.01
CA CYS A 80 14.31 8.61 4.98
C CYS A 80 13.87 8.22 3.56
N ALA A 81 13.25 9.14 2.81
CA ALA A 81 12.85 8.91 1.43
C ALA A 81 14.04 8.58 0.53
N SER A 82 15.17 9.28 0.71
CA SER A 82 16.39 9.00 -0.03
C SER A 82 16.99 7.63 0.31
N LEU A 83 16.97 7.21 1.58
CA LEU A 83 17.39 5.87 1.99
C LEU A 83 16.52 4.79 1.34
N LEU A 84 15.19 4.92 1.43
CA LEU A 84 14.25 3.98 0.83
C LEU A 84 14.45 3.86 -0.69
N GLN A 85 14.75 4.98 -1.37
CA GLN A 85 15.08 4.99 -2.79
C GLN A 85 16.35 4.18 -3.07
N HIS A 86 17.45 4.46 -2.37
CA HIS A 86 18.74 3.80 -2.61
C HIS A 86 18.75 2.33 -2.17
N MET A 87 17.90 1.94 -1.20
CA MET A 87 17.67 0.55 -0.82
C MET A 87 16.80 -0.22 -1.83
N GLY A 88 16.20 0.48 -2.80
CA GLY A 88 15.35 -0.10 -3.83
C GLY A 88 13.94 -0.47 -3.35
N PHE A 89 13.48 0.12 -2.23
CA PHE A 89 12.21 -0.22 -1.60
C PHE A 89 11.02 0.56 -2.16
N LEU A 90 11.26 1.73 -2.75
CA LEU A 90 10.19 2.54 -3.34
C LEU A 90 9.58 1.84 -4.56
N GLN A 91 8.31 2.12 -4.81
CA GLN A 91 7.64 1.74 -6.05
C GLN A 91 8.30 2.49 -7.22
N ASP A 92 8.75 1.76 -8.23
CA ASP A 92 9.48 2.34 -9.37
C ASP A 92 8.53 2.94 -10.42
N ARG A 93 7.33 2.36 -10.56
CA ARG A 93 6.31 2.72 -11.56
C ARG A 93 4.92 2.44 -11.01
N ALA A 94 3.93 3.22 -11.47
CA ALA A 94 2.53 2.98 -11.14
C ALA A 94 2.09 1.59 -11.58
N GLY A 95 1.31 0.89 -10.74
CA GLY A 95 0.86 -0.48 -10.99
C GLY A 95 1.84 -1.59 -10.59
N PHE A 96 3.03 -1.25 -10.08
CA PHE A 96 3.99 -2.20 -9.52
C PHE A 96 3.95 -2.19 -7.99
N GLY A 97 4.50 -3.22 -7.35
CA GLY A 97 4.60 -3.26 -5.89
C GLY A 97 5.65 -2.28 -5.35
N GLY A 98 5.72 -2.18 -4.02
CA GLY A 98 6.71 -1.38 -3.31
C GLY A 98 6.10 -0.23 -2.52
N ILE A 99 6.96 0.56 -1.87
CA ILE A 99 6.54 1.70 -1.05
C ILE A 99 6.11 2.85 -1.96
N GLU A 100 4.83 3.18 -1.92
CA GLU A 100 4.22 4.25 -2.71
C GLU A 100 4.58 5.62 -2.15
N LYS A 101 5.30 6.43 -2.94
CA LYS A 101 5.73 7.78 -2.55
C LYS A 101 4.55 8.71 -2.17
N SER A 102 3.41 8.55 -2.84
CA SER A 102 2.21 9.39 -2.64
C SER A 102 1.52 9.19 -1.30
N ILE A 103 1.77 8.05 -0.63
CA ILE A 103 1.14 7.69 0.66
C ILE A 103 2.19 7.42 1.74
N MET A 104 3.40 7.96 1.59
CA MET A 104 4.37 7.97 2.68
C MET A 104 3.95 9.00 3.74
N ALA A 105 3.96 8.61 5.01
CA ALA A 105 3.71 9.51 6.13
C ALA A 105 4.94 9.53 7.05
N ILE A 106 5.89 10.41 6.75
CA ILE A 106 7.14 10.57 7.52
C ILE A 106 7.21 12.00 8.07
N TYR A 107 6.84 12.17 9.32
CA TYR A 107 6.90 13.45 10.02
C TYR A 107 6.70 13.27 11.53
N PRO A 108 7.19 14.18 12.38
CA PRO A 108 6.94 14.13 13.81
C PRO A 108 5.45 14.20 14.12
N GLY A 109 4.93 13.27 14.92
CA GLY A 109 3.52 13.23 15.24
C GLY A 109 3.05 11.89 15.80
N SER A 110 1.73 11.75 15.92
CA SER A 110 1.10 10.51 16.38
C SER A 110 0.82 9.58 15.20
N LYS A 111 0.94 8.26 15.43
CA LYS A 111 0.57 7.24 14.42
C LYS A 111 -0.86 7.32 13.96
N THR A 112 -1.76 7.80 14.82
CA THR A 112 -3.15 8.07 14.43
C THR A 112 -3.24 9.09 13.28
N ALA A 113 -2.43 10.14 13.29
CA ALA A 113 -2.39 11.12 12.19
C ALA A 113 -1.80 10.49 10.92
N HIS A 114 -0.70 9.74 11.06
CA HIS A 114 -0.07 9.03 9.93
C HIS A 114 -1.05 8.08 9.24
N PHE A 115 -1.79 7.26 10.01
CA PHE A 115 -2.76 6.32 9.43
C PHE A 115 -3.92 6.99 8.72
N LYS A 116 -4.43 8.11 9.26
CA LYS A 116 -5.49 8.87 8.58
C LYS A 116 -5.02 9.40 7.22
N GLN A 117 -3.84 10.02 7.16
CA GLN A 117 -3.25 10.46 5.90
C GLN A 117 -3.06 9.30 4.92
N ILE A 118 -2.57 8.15 5.39
CA ILE A 118 -2.39 6.97 4.55
C ILE A 118 -3.74 6.45 4.04
N ALA A 119 -4.77 6.39 4.88
CA ALA A 119 -6.11 5.97 4.48
C ALA A 119 -6.69 6.92 3.42
N ASP A 120 -6.64 8.22 3.68
CA ASP A 120 -7.14 9.26 2.78
C ASP A 120 -6.42 9.20 1.42
N GLY A 121 -5.09 9.07 1.42
CA GLY A 121 -4.29 9.02 0.20
C GLY A 121 -4.38 7.69 -0.56
N SER A 122 -4.66 6.57 0.14
CA SER A 122 -4.76 5.24 -0.48
C SER A 122 -6.17 4.87 -0.92
N GLY A 123 -7.20 5.54 -0.37
CA GLY A 123 -8.62 5.22 -0.56
C GLY A 123 -9.05 3.91 0.11
N LEU A 124 -8.28 3.41 1.07
CA LEU A 124 -8.52 2.13 1.74
C LEU A 124 -9.04 2.31 3.16
N GLU A 125 -9.90 1.39 3.57
CA GLU A 125 -10.41 1.33 4.94
C GLU A 125 -9.35 0.73 5.88
N PHE A 126 -9.33 1.15 7.15
CA PHE A 126 -8.37 0.64 8.14
C PHE A 126 -8.34 -0.89 8.26
N ARG A 127 -9.49 -1.56 8.13
CA ARG A 127 -9.59 -3.04 8.18
C ARG A 127 -8.85 -3.75 7.04
N GLU A 128 -8.50 -3.03 5.98
CA GLU A 128 -7.81 -3.57 4.81
C GLU A 128 -6.27 -3.48 4.94
N MET A 129 -5.79 -2.93 6.06
CA MET A 129 -4.40 -2.64 6.33
C MET A 129 -3.80 -3.59 7.38
N LEU A 130 -2.50 -3.83 7.27
CA LEU A 130 -1.68 -4.49 8.29
C LEU A 130 -0.43 -3.66 8.56
N PHE A 131 -0.11 -3.45 9.84
CA PHE A 131 0.96 -2.56 10.28
C PHE A 131 2.02 -3.26 11.14
N PHE A 132 3.29 -2.89 10.97
CA PHE A 132 4.43 -3.38 11.76
C PHE A 132 5.24 -2.22 12.35
N ASP A 133 5.57 -2.31 13.64
CA ASP A 133 6.30 -1.28 14.41
C ASP A 133 6.93 -1.90 15.66
N ASP A 134 8.08 -1.39 16.11
CA ASP A 134 8.75 -1.88 17.31
C ASP A 134 8.09 -1.38 18.61
N ARG A 135 7.42 -0.23 18.56
CA ARG A 135 6.85 0.45 19.73
C ARG A 135 5.42 0.00 20.00
N ALA A 136 5.23 -0.66 21.14
CA ALA A 136 3.91 -1.10 21.61
C ALA A 136 2.82 0.01 21.63
N LEU A 137 3.21 1.28 21.89
CA LEU A 137 2.27 2.40 21.87
C LEU A 137 1.70 2.66 20.47
N ASN A 138 2.53 2.55 19.44
CA ASN A 138 2.15 2.73 18.04
C ASN A 138 1.23 1.60 17.58
N VAL A 139 1.58 0.35 17.95
CA VAL A 139 0.75 -0.84 17.70
C VAL A 139 -0.64 -0.69 18.31
N ARG A 140 -0.73 -0.25 19.59
CA ARG A 140 -2.02 0.02 20.25
C ARG A 140 -2.81 1.14 19.56
N ALA A 141 -2.14 2.17 19.04
CA ALA A 141 -2.79 3.26 18.33
C ALA A 141 -3.42 2.77 17.01
N ALA A 142 -2.74 1.90 16.27
CA ALA A 142 -3.24 1.26 15.06
C ALA A 142 -4.47 0.38 15.36
N GLN A 143 -4.38 -0.48 16.39
CA GLN A 143 -5.47 -1.38 16.79
C GLN A 143 -6.74 -0.63 17.20
N LYS A 144 -6.61 0.53 17.87
CA LYS A 144 -7.76 1.40 18.20
C LYS A 144 -8.51 1.93 16.98
N LEU A 145 -7.86 2.03 15.83
CA LEU A 145 -8.46 2.43 14.55
C LEU A 145 -9.04 1.23 13.76
N GLY A 146 -8.86 0.00 14.25
CA GLY A 146 -9.27 -1.21 13.55
C GLY A 146 -8.24 -1.75 12.56
N ILE A 147 -7.02 -1.21 12.55
CA ILE A 147 -5.89 -1.74 11.79
C ILE A 147 -5.32 -2.93 12.54
N VAL A 148 -5.10 -4.06 11.85
CA VAL A 148 -4.32 -5.16 12.44
C VAL A 148 -2.88 -4.69 12.55
N ALA A 149 -2.27 -4.85 13.72
CA ALA A 149 -0.89 -4.46 13.93
C ALA A 149 -0.11 -5.51 14.71
N HIS A 150 1.14 -5.72 14.31
CA HIS A 150 2.08 -6.65 14.92
C HIS A 150 3.30 -5.89 15.45
N GLN A 151 3.68 -6.18 16.69
CA GLN A 151 4.87 -5.57 17.29
C GLN A 151 6.11 -6.37 16.91
N VAL A 152 7.14 -5.70 16.40
CA VAL A 152 8.43 -6.32 16.09
C VAL A 152 9.46 -6.08 17.20
N SER A 153 10.55 -6.84 17.19
CA SER A 153 11.70 -6.62 18.08
C SER A 153 12.50 -5.41 17.58
N SER A 154 12.83 -4.46 18.45
CA SER A 154 13.73 -3.35 18.07
C SER A 154 15.17 -3.79 17.83
N LEU A 155 15.53 -5.02 18.22
CA LEU A 155 16.87 -5.59 18.02
C LEU A 155 16.99 -6.32 16.67
N ASP A 156 15.93 -6.99 16.26
CA ASP A 156 15.91 -7.84 15.07
C ASP A 156 15.19 -7.18 13.88
N GLY A 157 14.39 -6.15 14.17
CA GLY A 157 13.46 -5.52 13.23
C GLY A 157 12.37 -6.47 12.77
N LEU A 158 11.86 -6.22 11.57
CA LEU A 158 10.90 -7.08 10.91
C LEU A 158 11.56 -8.39 10.44
N THR A 159 11.14 -9.51 11.04
CA THR A 159 11.55 -10.86 10.64
C THR A 159 10.44 -11.58 9.85
N TRP A 160 10.77 -12.69 9.18
CA TRP A 160 9.78 -13.55 8.52
C TRP A 160 8.79 -14.15 9.52
N LYS A 161 9.25 -14.44 10.74
CA LYS A 161 8.40 -14.89 11.84
C LYS A 161 7.36 -13.83 12.20
N ASP A 162 7.81 -12.58 12.37
CA ASP A 162 6.91 -11.46 12.66
C ASP A 162 5.93 -11.21 11.52
N PHE A 163 6.43 -11.23 10.28
CA PHE A 163 5.61 -11.04 9.10
C PHE A 163 4.51 -12.11 8.98
N SER A 164 4.86 -13.39 9.16
CA SER A 164 3.90 -14.49 9.17
C SER A 164 2.86 -14.32 10.28
N ALA A 165 3.29 -13.98 11.51
CA ALA A 165 2.38 -13.78 12.62
C ALA A 165 1.40 -12.62 12.38
N GLY A 166 1.87 -11.51 11.81
CA GLY A 166 1.03 -10.37 11.43
C GLY A 166 -0.01 -10.75 10.36
N LEU A 167 0.40 -11.52 9.34
CA LEU A 167 -0.52 -12.01 8.32
C LEU A 167 -1.58 -12.95 8.88
N ASP A 168 -1.19 -13.89 9.75
CA ASP A 168 -2.11 -14.82 10.37
C ASP A 168 -3.15 -14.10 11.25
N ALA A 169 -2.71 -13.10 12.01
CA ALA A 169 -3.59 -12.25 12.79
C ALA A 169 -4.59 -11.48 11.89
N TRP A 170 -4.11 -10.92 10.77
CA TRP A 170 -4.97 -10.18 9.83
C TRP A 170 -6.02 -11.10 9.18
N ARG A 171 -5.60 -12.28 8.73
CA ARG A 171 -6.48 -13.29 8.15
C ARG A 171 -7.52 -13.79 9.17
N ALA A 172 -7.12 -13.98 10.43
CA ALA A 172 -8.03 -14.37 11.50
C ALA A 172 -9.10 -13.29 11.75
N GLN A 173 -8.71 -12.02 11.84
CA GLN A 173 -9.65 -10.90 11.99
C GLN A 173 -10.62 -10.82 10.81
N ARG A 174 -10.13 -11.00 9.58
CA ARG A 174 -10.96 -10.96 8.37
C ARG A 174 -11.98 -12.09 8.34
N ARG A 175 -11.58 -13.33 8.67
CA ARG A 175 -12.50 -14.47 8.79
C ARG A 175 -13.59 -14.22 9.84
N SER A 176 -13.23 -13.70 11.01
CA SER A 176 -14.20 -13.34 12.05
C SER A 176 -15.19 -12.27 11.58
N SER A 177 -14.71 -11.22 10.91
CA SER A 177 -15.58 -10.18 10.36
C SER A 177 -16.54 -10.71 9.30
N LEU A 178 -16.08 -11.61 8.43
CA LEU A 178 -16.92 -12.24 7.41
C LEU A 178 -17.99 -13.14 8.05
N ALA A 179 -17.60 -13.97 9.03
CA ALA A 179 -18.55 -14.80 9.77
C ALA A 179 -19.63 -13.95 10.47
N MET A 180 -19.23 -12.87 11.15
CA MET A 180 -20.16 -11.93 11.79
C MET A 180 -21.10 -11.28 10.77
N SER A 181 -20.58 -10.79 9.63
CA SER A 181 -21.42 -10.19 8.60
C SER A 181 -22.43 -11.18 8.02
N LYS A 182 -22.06 -12.46 7.86
CA LYS A 182 -22.96 -13.51 7.38
C LYS A 182 -24.06 -13.80 8.40
N TRP A 183 -23.74 -13.77 9.69
CA TRP A 183 -24.70 -13.98 10.77
C TRP A 183 -25.69 -12.82 10.93
N LEU A 184 -25.23 -11.57 10.76
CA LEU A 184 -26.05 -10.36 10.87
C LEU A 184 -26.95 -10.09 9.65
N ARG A 185 -26.79 -10.82 8.54
CA ARG A 185 -27.66 -10.67 7.37
C ARG A 185 -29.09 -11.09 7.72
N PRO A 186 -30.09 -10.21 7.56
CA PRO A 186 -31.49 -10.59 7.72
C PRO A 186 -31.80 -11.76 6.78
N LYS A 187 -32.42 -12.82 7.30
CA LYS A 187 -33.02 -13.84 6.42
C LYS A 187 -34.15 -13.14 5.69
N VAL A 188 -34.00 -12.92 4.38
CA VAL A 188 -35.13 -12.56 3.53
C VAL A 188 -36.10 -13.73 3.60
N THR A 189 -37.16 -13.59 4.38
CA THR A 189 -38.30 -14.49 4.33
C THR A 189 -39.13 -14.05 3.14
N THR A 190 -39.02 -14.76 2.02
CA THR A 190 -40.05 -14.67 0.98
C THR A 190 -41.38 -15.03 1.65
N PRO A 191 -42.41 -14.19 1.60
CA PRO A 191 -43.71 -14.54 2.14
C PRO A 191 -44.20 -15.82 1.46
N ALA A 192 -44.52 -16.85 2.25
CA ALA A 192 -45.23 -18.01 1.74
C ALA A 192 -46.64 -17.56 1.34
N GLY A 193 -46.91 -17.51 0.03
CA GLY A 193 -48.26 -17.22 -0.48
C GLY A 193 -48.37 -16.13 -1.55
N LEU A 194 -47.36 -15.92 -2.41
CA LEU A 194 -47.58 -15.28 -3.71
C LEU A 194 -46.84 -16.06 -4.80
N GLU A 195 -47.29 -17.30 -5.05
CA GLU A 195 -47.07 -17.91 -6.36
C GLU A 195 -48.06 -17.30 -7.35
N SER A 196 -47.56 -17.08 -8.58
CA SER A 196 -48.25 -16.55 -9.76
C SER A 196 -48.27 -15.03 -9.92
N ALA A 197 -47.26 -14.51 -10.62
CA ALA A 197 -47.48 -13.76 -11.84
C ALA A 197 -46.25 -13.82 -12.75
N ALA A 198 -46.45 -14.50 -13.89
CA ALA A 198 -45.78 -14.32 -15.18
C ALA A 198 -44.25 -14.47 -15.24
N GLU A 199 -43.85 -15.63 -15.75
CA GLU A 199 -42.66 -15.83 -16.57
C GLU A 199 -42.66 -14.76 -17.69
N ALA A 200 -41.70 -13.84 -17.63
CA ALA A 200 -41.49 -12.88 -18.71
C ALA A 200 -40.98 -13.63 -19.95
N PRO A 201 -41.51 -13.34 -21.15
CA PRO A 201 -41.06 -14.01 -22.37
C PRO A 201 -39.61 -13.65 -22.70
N PRO A 202 -38.92 -14.45 -23.53
CA PRO A 202 -37.56 -14.17 -23.94
C PRO A 202 -37.54 -12.87 -24.75
N VAL A 203 -36.64 -11.96 -24.38
CA VAL A 203 -36.35 -10.76 -25.17
C VAL A 203 -35.68 -11.19 -26.46
N VAL A 204 -36.42 -11.10 -27.56
CA VAL A 204 -35.91 -11.11 -28.93
C VAL A 204 -35.50 -9.69 -29.34
N ASP A 205 -34.38 -9.62 -30.06
CA ASP A 205 -33.57 -8.44 -30.39
C ASP A 205 -34.30 -7.22 -30.96
N LEU A 206 -33.82 -6.03 -30.57
CA LEU A 206 -33.75 -4.86 -31.46
C LEU A 206 -32.32 -4.32 -31.45
N LEU A 207 -31.58 -4.73 -32.48
CA LEU A 207 -30.43 -4.02 -33.02
C LEU A 207 -30.78 -2.54 -33.16
N VAL A 208 -30.19 -1.69 -32.34
CA VAL A 208 -30.05 -0.28 -32.65
C VAL A 208 -28.85 -0.18 -33.58
N GLU A 209 -29.12 0.11 -34.85
CA GLU A 209 -28.10 0.44 -35.83
C GLU A 209 -27.22 1.58 -35.30
N ALA A 210 -25.92 1.39 -35.44
CA ALA A 210 -24.91 2.40 -35.16
C ALA A 210 -25.12 3.60 -36.09
N ASP A 211 -25.25 4.79 -35.51
CA ASP A 211 -25.07 6.04 -36.25
C ASP A 211 -23.57 6.15 -36.58
N GLU A 212 -23.20 5.90 -37.83
CA GLU A 212 -21.83 6.09 -38.30
C GLU A 212 -21.45 7.58 -38.22
N PRO A 213 -20.29 7.94 -37.64
CA PRO A 213 -19.79 9.30 -37.75
C PRO A 213 -19.43 9.61 -39.22
N ARG A 214 -20.12 10.61 -39.78
CA ARG A 214 -19.86 11.22 -41.09
C ARG A 214 -18.35 11.47 -41.31
N PRO A 215 -17.77 11.08 -42.47
CA PRO A 215 -16.39 11.44 -42.80
C PRO A 215 -16.27 12.95 -43.05
N ALA A 216 -15.20 13.54 -42.50
CA ALA A 216 -14.82 14.92 -42.76
C ALA A 216 -14.41 15.12 -44.24
N PRO A 217 -14.73 16.27 -44.86
CA PRO A 217 -14.35 16.55 -46.24
C PRO A 217 -12.82 16.72 -46.38
N PRO A 218 -12.24 16.33 -47.53
CA PRO A 218 -10.80 16.38 -47.75
C PRO A 218 -10.31 17.78 -48.18
N GLY A 219 -9.25 18.25 -47.52
CA GLY A 219 -8.09 18.89 -48.15
C GLY A 219 -8.16 20.37 -48.51
N ALA A 220 -7.32 21.17 -47.83
CA ALA A 220 -6.49 22.28 -48.33
C ALA A 220 -6.10 23.17 -47.12
N GLY A 221 -4.87 23.59 -46.88
CA GLY A 221 -3.60 23.37 -47.52
C GLY A 221 -2.51 23.84 -46.54
N ALA A 222 -1.28 23.42 -46.80
CA ALA A 222 -0.10 23.94 -46.12
C ALA A 222 0.04 25.45 -46.32
N VAL A 223 0.38 26.16 -45.25
CA VAL A 223 1.23 27.35 -45.33
C VAL A 223 2.14 27.37 -44.11
N ASP A 224 3.41 27.03 -44.35
CA ASP A 224 4.53 27.54 -43.57
C ASP A 224 4.51 29.07 -43.65
N VAL A 225 4.58 29.75 -42.50
CA VAL A 225 5.22 31.07 -42.42
C VAL A 225 5.95 31.19 -41.08
N ILE A 226 7.26 31.37 -41.23
CA ILE A 226 8.30 31.77 -40.30
C ILE A 226 8.09 33.25 -39.91
N ASP A 227 8.33 33.62 -38.64
CA ASP A 227 9.00 34.85 -38.14
C ASP A 227 8.49 35.25 -36.74
N LEU A 228 9.32 35.23 -35.69
CA LEU A 228 10.33 36.23 -35.25
C LEU A 228 9.74 37.31 -34.32
N CYS A 229 10.37 37.42 -33.13
CA CYS A 229 10.43 38.56 -32.21
C CYS A 229 9.15 39.03 -31.50
N GLN A 230 9.08 38.77 -30.18
CA GLN A 230 9.42 39.73 -29.11
C GLN A 230 9.55 39.03 -27.76
#